data_AF-A0A6N8XL59-F1
#
_entry.id   AF-A0A6N8XL59-F1
#
_cell.length_a   1.000
_cell.length_b   1.000
_cell.length_c   1.000
_cell.angle_alpha   90.00
_cell.angle_beta   90.00
_cell.angle_gamma   90.00
#
_symmetry.space_group_name_H-M   'P 1'
#
loop_
_entity.id
_entity.type
_entity.pdbx_description
1 polymer ?
#
loop_
_entity_poly.entity_id
_entity_poly.type
_entity_poly.pdbx_seq_one_letter_code
_entity_poly.pdbx_strand_id
1 'polypeptide(L)'
;MPTVLKDPLAHFVVLGLALFALYAWVSEDERAGDDRIIEVDREALLSYIQYHARAFSPQVAAAHLDGMPASELERLVDAHVREEALYREALSLGMDRTDHVIKHRLVQSIEFITDDLALRTTRITDADLETYFDANRERYRIEPTVTFTHVFFNNERHGVQQARDLAEKKRKDLNEEGVPFTGAPG
;
A
#
# COMPACT_ATOMS: atom_id res chain seq x y z
N MET A 1 49.30 -48.31 19.50
CA MET A 1 48.27 -47.33 19.07
C MET A 1 48.68 -46.83 17.71
N PRO A 2 47.90 -47.07 16.65
CA PRO A 2 48.34 -46.76 15.29
C PRO A 2 48.46 -45.24 15.16
N THR A 3 49.62 -44.81 14.69
CA THR A 3 49.95 -43.39 14.53
C THR A 3 49.15 -42.86 13.35
N VAL A 4 48.02 -42.21 13.64
CA VAL A 4 47.15 -41.53 12.66
C VAL A 4 47.95 -40.56 11.79
N LEU A 5 49.10 -40.07 12.31
CA LEU A 5 50.08 -39.23 11.60
C LEU A 5 50.88 -39.92 10.47
N LYS A 6 50.75 -41.23 10.25
CA LYS A 6 51.47 -41.94 9.16
C LYS A 6 50.54 -42.49 8.07
N ASP A 7 49.24 -42.30 8.22
CA ASP A 7 48.27 -42.78 7.24
C ASP A 7 48.11 -41.75 6.10
N PRO A 8 48.48 -42.08 4.84
CA PRO A 8 48.32 -41.18 3.70
C PRO A 8 46.86 -40.72 3.51
N LEU A 9 45.90 -41.55 3.91
CA LEU A 9 44.47 -41.28 3.75
C LEU A 9 44.00 -40.22 4.74
N ALA A 10 44.55 -40.22 5.97
CA ALA A 10 44.28 -39.18 6.97
C ALA A 10 44.78 -37.80 6.52
N HIS A 11 45.94 -37.74 5.86
CA HIS A 11 46.47 -36.49 5.31
C HIS A 11 45.58 -35.96 4.17
N PHE A 12 45.12 -36.83 3.28
CA PHE A 12 44.22 -36.46 2.20
C PHE A 12 42.91 -35.88 2.73
N VAL A 13 42.33 -36.50 3.77
CA VAL A 13 41.09 -36.01 4.40
C VAL A 13 41.31 -34.66 5.07
N VAL A 14 42.40 -34.48 5.82
CA VAL A 14 42.72 -33.19 6.46
C VAL A 14 42.96 -32.10 5.43
N LEU A 15 43.68 -32.42 4.36
CA LEU A 15 44.00 -31.46 3.29
C LEU A 15 42.75 -31.09 2.48
N GLY A 16 41.87 -32.06 2.24
CA GLY A 16 40.54 -31.82 1.64
C GLY A 16 39.64 -30.96 2.54
N LEU A 17 39.61 -31.24 3.85
CA LEU A 17 38.89 -30.40 4.83
C LEU A 17 39.46 -28.99 4.89
N ALA A 18 40.79 -28.84 4.88
CA ALA A 18 41.44 -27.54 4.87
C ALA A 18 41.15 -26.77 3.57
N LEU A 19 41.17 -27.44 2.41
CA LEU A 19 40.82 -26.83 1.13
C LEU A 19 39.34 -26.43 1.09
N PHE A 20 38.44 -27.26 1.62
CA PHE A 20 37.01 -26.97 1.67
C PHE A 20 36.69 -25.82 2.65
N ALA A 21 37.38 -25.77 3.79
CA ALA A 21 37.27 -24.66 4.74
C ALA A 21 37.81 -23.34 4.15
N LEU A 22 38.94 -23.40 3.45
CA LEU A 22 39.51 -22.26 2.73
C LEU A 22 38.59 -21.80 1.60
N TYR A 23 38.06 -22.73 0.81
CA TYR A 23 37.08 -22.45 -0.22
C TYR A 23 35.85 -21.80 0.39
N ALA A 24 35.26 -22.36 1.45
CA ALA A 24 34.07 -21.81 2.11
C ALA A 24 34.28 -20.41 2.70
N TRP A 25 35.50 -20.09 3.15
CA TRP A 25 35.84 -18.76 3.65
C TRP A 25 36.05 -17.73 2.54
N VAL A 26 36.58 -18.15 1.38
CA VAL A 26 36.78 -17.28 0.21
C VAL A 26 35.50 -17.12 -0.62
N SER A 27 34.66 -18.16 -0.66
CA SER A 27 33.42 -18.21 -1.46
C SER A 27 32.17 -17.83 -0.68
N GLU A 28 32.30 -17.23 0.51
CA GLU A 28 31.15 -16.73 1.27
C GLU A 28 30.39 -15.63 0.49
N ASP A 29 31.06 -14.95 -0.45
CA ASP A 29 30.47 -14.00 -1.41
C ASP A 29 29.85 -14.67 -2.67
N GLU A 30 30.22 -15.92 -3.00
CA GLU A 30 29.76 -16.61 -4.24
C GLU A 30 28.51 -17.48 -4.06
N ARG A 31 27.94 -17.56 -2.84
CA ARG A 31 26.61 -18.19 -2.64
C ARG A 31 25.47 -17.35 -3.23
N ALA A 32 25.76 -16.13 -3.69
CA ALA A 32 24.93 -15.39 -4.62
C ALA A 32 25.21 -15.91 -6.04
N GLY A 33 24.26 -16.67 -6.62
CA GLY A 33 24.39 -17.20 -7.98
C GLY A 33 24.75 -16.11 -8.98
N ASP A 34 25.54 -16.47 -10.00
CA ASP A 34 26.17 -15.58 -11.00
C ASP A 34 25.51 -14.19 -11.11
N ASP A 35 26.01 -13.25 -10.29
CA ASP A 35 25.41 -11.93 -10.08
C ASP A 35 25.31 -11.10 -11.37
N ARG A 36 26.01 -11.56 -12.41
CA ARG A 36 26.06 -10.95 -13.74
C ARG A 36 24.98 -11.42 -14.71
N ILE A 37 24.25 -12.49 -14.41
CA ILE A 37 23.18 -13.01 -15.27
C ILE A 37 21.83 -12.69 -14.66
N ILE A 38 20.99 -12.01 -15.44
CA ILE A 38 19.57 -11.78 -15.14
C ILE A 38 18.78 -12.74 -16.03
N GLU A 39 18.24 -13.80 -15.42
CA GLU A 39 17.38 -14.74 -16.12
C GLU A 39 15.99 -14.13 -16.26
N VAL A 40 15.54 -13.94 -17.50
CA VAL A 40 14.22 -13.41 -17.82
C VAL A 40 13.38 -14.52 -18.42
N ASP A 41 12.60 -15.18 -17.57
CA ASP A 41 11.65 -16.19 -17.99
C ASP A 41 10.20 -15.68 -17.89
N ARG A 42 9.25 -16.55 -18.25
CA ARG A 42 7.82 -16.18 -18.20
C ARG A 42 7.36 -15.89 -16.77
N GLU A 43 7.89 -16.60 -15.78
CA GLU A 43 7.50 -16.43 -14.37
C GLU A 43 7.98 -15.09 -13.81
N ALA A 44 9.20 -14.69 -14.15
CA ALA A 44 9.78 -13.40 -13.82
C ALA A 44 8.95 -12.25 -14.40
N LEU A 45 8.58 -12.33 -15.69
CA LEU A 45 7.75 -11.31 -16.34
C LEU A 45 6.32 -11.25 -15.75
N LEU A 46 5.73 -12.39 -15.41
CA LEU A 46 4.42 -12.41 -14.75
C LEU A 46 4.48 -11.78 -13.35
N SER A 47 5.52 -12.08 -12.59
CA SER A 47 5.74 -11.50 -11.26
C SER A 47 5.93 -9.98 -11.35
N TYR A 48 6.73 -9.53 -12.32
CA TYR A 48 6.96 -8.12 -12.61
C TYR A 48 5.64 -7.39 -12.97
N ILE A 49 4.83 -7.96 -13.87
CA ILE A 49 3.52 -7.39 -14.22
C ILE A 49 2.59 -7.34 -13.00
N GLN A 50 2.53 -8.40 -12.19
CA GLN A 50 1.66 -8.44 -11.01
C GLN A 50 2.01 -7.33 -10.01
N TYR A 51 3.30 -7.12 -9.77
CA TYR A 51 3.80 -6.08 -8.85
C TYR A 51 3.57 -4.67 -9.40
N HIS A 52 3.87 -4.41 -10.68
CA HIS A 52 3.80 -3.07 -11.27
C HIS A 52 2.41 -2.67 -11.79
N ALA A 53 1.68 -3.59 -12.42
CA ALA A 53 0.41 -3.29 -13.07
C ALA A 53 -0.79 -3.35 -12.11
N ARG A 54 -0.56 -3.66 -10.82
CA ARG A 54 -1.63 -3.93 -9.83
C ARG A 54 -2.65 -4.96 -10.34
N ALA A 55 -2.21 -5.85 -11.23
CA ALA A 55 -3.02 -6.94 -11.75
C ALA A 55 -3.01 -8.06 -10.71
N PHE A 56 -3.89 -7.95 -9.71
CA PHE A 56 -3.90 -8.83 -8.54
C PHE A 56 -4.27 -10.30 -8.84
N SER A 57 -4.73 -10.62 -10.04
CA SER A 57 -5.06 -11.99 -10.44
C SER A 57 -4.04 -12.56 -11.44
N PRO A 58 -3.44 -13.73 -11.16
CA PRO A 58 -2.48 -14.38 -12.06
C PRO A 58 -3.03 -14.60 -13.48
N GLN A 59 -4.35 -14.80 -13.61
CA GLN A 59 -5.00 -15.07 -14.89
C GLN A 59 -5.04 -13.82 -15.78
N VAL A 60 -5.28 -12.65 -15.19
CA VAL A 60 -5.30 -11.38 -15.94
C VAL A 60 -3.88 -11.00 -16.38
N ALA A 61 -2.88 -11.20 -15.51
CA ALA A 61 -1.48 -10.98 -15.85
C ALA A 61 -1.02 -11.89 -17.01
N ALA A 62 -1.40 -13.17 -16.98
CA ALA A 62 -1.09 -14.11 -18.06
C ALA A 62 -1.74 -13.71 -19.39
N ALA A 63 -3.05 -13.40 -19.39
CA ALA A 63 -3.74 -12.97 -20.59
C ALA A 63 -3.16 -11.67 -21.18
N HIS A 64 -2.72 -10.75 -20.32
CA HIS A 64 -2.07 -9.53 -20.75
C HIS A 64 -0.71 -9.79 -21.40
N LEU A 65 0.13 -10.64 -20.78
CA LEU A 65 1.43 -11.01 -21.32
C LEU A 65 1.30 -11.74 -22.67
N ASP A 66 0.37 -12.70 -22.77
CA ASP A 66 0.18 -13.50 -23.98
C ASP A 66 -0.39 -12.67 -25.15
N GLY A 67 -1.13 -11.60 -24.85
CA GLY A 67 -1.69 -10.66 -25.83
C GLY A 67 -0.77 -9.49 -26.20
N MET A 68 0.43 -9.42 -25.60
CA MET A 68 1.33 -8.27 -25.72
C MET A 68 2.06 -8.27 -27.08
N PRO A 69 2.11 -7.13 -27.81
CA PRO A 69 2.88 -7.04 -29.04
C PRO A 69 4.38 -7.11 -28.76
N ALA A 70 5.17 -7.67 -29.70
CA ALA A 70 6.60 -7.92 -29.50
C ALA A 70 7.40 -6.68 -29.05
N SER A 71 7.10 -5.50 -29.60
CA SER A 71 7.78 -4.25 -29.20
C SER A 71 7.48 -3.82 -27.76
N GLU A 72 6.32 -4.20 -27.23
CA GLU A 72 5.94 -3.91 -25.84
C GLU A 72 6.52 -4.95 -24.90
N LEU A 73 6.58 -6.22 -25.32
CA LEU A 73 7.30 -7.27 -24.61
C LEU A 73 8.78 -6.93 -24.45
N GLU A 74 9.44 -6.44 -25.50
CA GLU A 74 10.85 -6.01 -25.44
C GLU A 74 11.04 -4.87 -24.42
N ARG A 75 10.14 -3.87 -24.40
CA ARG A 75 10.18 -2.80 -23.39
C ARG A 75 9.96 -3.31 -21.97
N LEU A 76 9.08 -4.31 -21.79
CA LEU A 76 8.82 -4.93 -20.49
C LEU A 76 10.07 -5.67 -20.00
N VAL A 77 10.70 -6.44 -20.88
CA VAL A 77 11.96 -7.15 -20.60
C VAL A 77 13.05 -6.16 -20.22
N ASP A 78 13.26 -5.10 -21.01
CA ASP A 78 14.26 -4.07 -20.72
C ASP A 78 14.02 -3.36 -19.38
N ALA A 79 12.76 -3.09 -19.05
CA ALA A 79 12.39 -2.47 -17.79
C ALA A 79 12.71 -3.40 -16.60
N HIS A 80 12.32 -4.68 -16.71
CA HIS A 80 12.61 -5.67 -15.68
C HIS A 80 14.12 -5.88 -15.49
N VAL A 81 14.88 -6.05 -16.58
CA VAL A 81 16.34 -6.22 -16.52
C VAL A 81 17.02 -5.01 -15.89
N ARG A 82 16.58 -3.80 -16.25
CA ARG A 82 17.13 -2.56 -15.66
C ARG A 82 16.86 -2.50 -14.17
N GLU A 83 15.66 -2.85 -13.74
CA GLU A 83 15.29 -2.85 -12.33
C GLU A 83 16.12 -3.84 -11.53
N GLU A 84 16.24 -5.09 -12.01
CA GLU A 84 17.08 -6.13 -11.39
C GLU A 84 18.54 -5.70 -11.31
N ALA A 85 19.09 -5.12 -12.38
CA ALA A 85 20.46 -4.62 -12.38
C ALA A 85 20.68 -3.51 -11.34
N LEU A 86 19.76 -2.57 -11.23
CA LEU A 86 19.84 -1.49 -10.23
C LEU A 86 19.64 -2.00 -8.80
N TYR A 87 18.75 -2.98 -8.61
CA TYR A 87 18.52 -3.59 -7.31
C TYR A 87 19.78 -4.33 -6.83
N ARG A 88 20.40 -5.14 -7.69
CA ARG A 88 21.67 -5.83 -7.38
C ARG A 88 22.80 -4.84 -7.09
N GLU A 89 22.91 -3.76 -7.85
CA GLU A 89 23.88 -2.70 -7.56
C GLU A 89 23.60 -2.00 -6.22
N ALA A 90 22.34 -1.75 -5.88
CA ALA A 90 22.00 -1.18 -4.57
C ALA A 90 22.42 -2.12 -3.41
N LEU A 91 22.29 -3.44 -3.59
CA LEU A 91 22.78 -4.45 -2.63
C LEU A 91 24.30 -4.52 -2.59
N SER A 92 24.98 -4.43 -3.74
CA SER A 92 26.46 -4.43 -3.82
C SER A 92 27.05 -3.22 -3.07
N LEU A 93 26.37 -2.08 -3.12
CA LEU A 93 26.69 -0.86 -2.37
C LEU A 93 26.26 -0.90 -0.90
N GLY A 94 25.56 -1.97 -0.46
CA GLY A 94 25.11 -2.15 0.92
C GLY A 94 24.00 -1.19 1.36
N MET A 95 23.21 -0.66 0.41
CA MET A 95 22.15 0.32 0.71
C MET A 95 21.08 -0.22 1.66
N ASP A 96 20.86 -1.54 1.68
CA ASP A 96 19.97 -2.24 2.62
C ASP A 96 20.40 -2.11 4.09
N ARG A 97 21.70 -1.87 4.33
CA ARG A 97 22.29 -1.78 5.68
C ARG A 97 22.60 -0.36 6.09
N THR A 98 23.02 0.47 5.13
CA THR A 98 23.53 1.82 5.42
C THR A 98 22.45 2.92 5.31
N ASP A 99 21.35 2.67 4.60
CA ASP A 99 20.31 3.66 4.38
C ASP A 99 19.11 3.49 5.35
N HIS A 100 18.84 4.53 6.13
CA HIS A 100 17.74 4.52 7.10
C HIS A 100 16.35 4.53 6.45
N VAL A 101 16.20 5.12 5.26
CA VAL A 101 14.94 5.13 4.51
C VAL A 101 14.59 3.72 4.06
N ILE A 102 15.56 2.98 3.53
CA ILE A 102 15.36 1.58 3.12
C ILE A 102 15.01 0.71 4.34
N LYS A 103 15.75 0.86 5.44
CA LYS A 103 15.44 0.16 6.69
C LYS A 103 14.01 0.43 7.17
N HIS A 104 13.57 1.70 7.18
CA HIS A 104 12.22 2.05 7.60
C HIS A 104 11.17 1.46 6.66
N ARG A 105 11.43 1.46 5.34
CA ARG A 105 10.53 0.86 4.35
C ARG A 105 10.36 -0.64 4.57
N LEU A 106 11.43 -1.37 4.89
CA LEU A 106 11.37 -2.80 5.21
C LEU A 106 10.55 -3.07 6.47
N VAL A 107 10.72 -2.24 7.52
CA VAL A 107 9.90 -2.32 8.74
C VAL A 107 8.41 -2.13 8.42
N GLN A 108 8.06 -1.07 7.68
CA GLN A 108 6.68 -0.80 7.26
C GLN A 108 6.07 -1.98 6.48
N SER A 109 6.84 -2.61 5.59
CA SER A 109 6.38 -3.77 4.82
C SER A 109 6.05 -4.97 5.72
N ILE A 110 6.85 -5.22 6.77
CA ILE A 110 6.57 -6.28 7.73
C ILE A 110 5.37 -5.95 8.60
N GLU A 111 5.28 -4.71 9.10
CA GLU A 111 4.13 -4.25 9.90
C GLU A 111 2.81 -4.47 9.15
N PHE A 112 2.77 -4.11 7.86
CA PHE A 112 1.60 -4.34 7.01
C PHE A 112 1.20 -5.82 6.92
N ILE A 113 2.17 -6.73 6.74
CA ILE A 113 1.90 -8.17 6.67
C ILE A 113 1.39 -8.70 8.01
N THR A 114 1.98 -8.25 9.12
CA THR A 114 1.58 -8.69 10.46
C THR A 114 0.20 -8.18 10.85
N ASP A 115 -0.16 -6.96 10.45
CA ASP A 115 -1.49 -6.39 10.70
C ASP A 115 -2.58 -7.17 9.95
N ASP A 116 -2.35 -7.51 8.67
CA ASP A 116 -3.30 -8.34 7.91
C ASP A 116 -3.47 -9.73 8.54
N LEU A 117 -2.38 -10.35 9.02
CA LEU A 117 -2.45 -11.63 9.72
C LEU A 117 -3.21 -11.54 11.05
N ALA A 118 -2.98 -10.48 11.82
CA ALA A 118 -3.72 -10.22 13.06
C ALA A 118 -5.23 -10.06 12.81
N LEU A 119 -5.61 -9.37 11.72
CA LEU A 119 -7.00 -9.23 11.30
C LEU A 119 -7.62 -10.55 10.84
N ARG A 120 -6.86 -11.44 10.17
CA ARG A 120 -7.35 -12.76 9.75
C ARG A 120 -7.52 -13.75 10.90
N THR A 121 -6.70 -13.63 11.94
CA THR A 121 -6.77 -14.54 13.11
C THR A 121 -7.89 -14.17 14.08
N THR A 122 -8.32 -12.90 14.10
CA THR A 122 -9.44 -12.45 14.93
C THR A 122 -10.74 -12.51 14.13
N ARG A 123 -11.55 -13.55 14.37
CA ARG A 123 -12.88 -13.64 13.75
C ARG A 123 -13.86 -12.70 14.47
N ILE A 124 -13.90 -11.44 14.06
CA ILE A 124 -14.95 -10.48 14.45
C ILE A 124 -16.27 -10.99 13.86
N THR A 125 -17.28 -11.20 14.71
CA THR A 125 -18.63 -11.58 14.29
C THR A 125 -19.53 -10.35 14.17
N ASP A 126 -20.65 -10.45 13.45
CA ASP A 126 -21.64 -9.37 13.38
C ASP A 126 -22.17 -8.97 14.77
N ALA A 127 -22.27 -9.93 15.70
CA ALA A 127 -22.68 -9.66 17.08
C ALA A 127 -21.65 -8.80 17.85
N ASP A 128 -20.36 -8.97 17.57
CA ASP A 128 -19.30 -8.14 18.14
C ASP A 128 -19.39 -6.70 17.60
N LEU A 129 -19.73 -6.55 16.31
CA LEU A 129 -19.95 -5.25 15.68
C LEU A 129 -21.17 -4.53 16.27
N GLU A 130 -22.29 -5.22 16.44
CA GLU A 130 -23.50 -4.67 17.08
C GLU A 130 -23.20 -4.23 18.51
N THR A 131 -22.50 -5.07 19.29
CA THR A 131 -22.11 -4.74 20.67
C THR A 131 -21.22 -3.50 20.72
N TYR A 132 -20.22 -3.43 19.83
CA TYR A 132 -19.33 -2.27 19.77
C TYR A 132 -20.07 -1.00 19.32
N PHE A 133 -20.93 -1.11 18.31
CA PHE A 133 -21.73 0.00 17.81
C PHE A 133 -22.65 0.56 18.90
N ASP A 134 -23.37 -0.31 19.60
CA ASP A 134 -24.26 0.09 20.68
C ASP A 134 -23.51 0.78 21.83
N ALA A 135 -22.31 0.30 22.17
CA ALA A 135 -21.44 0.94 23.16
C ALA A 135 -20.85 2.30 22.70
N ASN A 136 -20.82 2.56 21.39
CA ASN A 136 -20.15 3.73 20.78
C ASN A 136 -21.08 4.63 19.96
N ARG A 137 -22.41 4.52 20.10
CA ARG A 137 -23.39 5.22 19.22
C ARG A 137 -23.13 6.71 19.03
N GLU A 138 -22.70 7.43 20.07
CA GLU A 138 -22.44 8.87 19.98
C GLU A 138 -21.31 9.21 18.99
N ARG A 139 -20.33 8.32 18.78
CA ARG A 139 -19.24 8.52 17.79
C ARG A 139 -19.73 8.41 16.35
N TYR A 140 -20.88 7.78 16.13
CA TYR A 140 -21.50 7.57 14.82
C TYR A 140 -22.72 8.47 14.61
N ARG A 141 -22.94 9.44 15.50
CA ARG A 141 -24.03 10.40 15.37
C ARG A 141 -23.69 11.44 14.31
N ILE A 142 -24.61 11.63 13.36
CA ILE A 142 -24.55 12.75 12.44
C ILE A 142 -25.28 13.92 13.10
N GLU A 143 -24.62 15.09 13.18
CA GLU A 143 -25.24 16.28 13.75
C GLU A 143 -26.48 16.70 12.93
N PRO A 144 -27.58 17.10 13.58
CA PRO A 144 -28.75 17.58 12.88
C PRO A 144 -28.42 18.84 12.05
N THR A 145 -28.62 18.77 10.74
CA THR A 145 -28.50 19.92 9.85
C THR A 145 -29.86 20.52 9.58
N VAL A 146 -30.00 21.85 9.69
CA VAL A 146 -31.22 22.58 9.33
C VAL A 146 -30.94 23.45 8.11
N THR A 147 -31.86 23.43 7.13
CA THR A 147 -31.86 24.35 5.99
C THR A 147 -32.95 25.40 6.21
N PHE A 148 -32.62 26.68 6.01
CA PHE A 148 -33.56 27.79 6.14
C PHE A 148 -33.30 28.85 5.08
N THR A 149 -34.28 29.72 4.85
CA THR A 149 -34.17 30.86 3.94
C THR A 149 -34.39 32.15 4.70
N HIS A 150 -33.54 33.14 4.45
CA HIS A 150 -33.61 34.46 5.10
C HIS A 150 -34.03 35.51 4.09
N VAL A 151 -35.17 36.16 4.35
CA VAL A 151 -35.65 37.32 3.59
C VAL A 151 -35.35 38.57 4.41
N PHE A 152 -34.47 39.42 3.89
CA PHE A 152 -33.94 40.57 4.63
C PHE A 152 -34.71 41.87 4.33
N PHE A 153 -34.99 42.65 5.36
CA PHE A 153 -35.63 43.97 5.25
C PHE A 153 -34.70 45.05 5.82
N ASN A 154 -34.26 45.97 4.96
CA ASN A 154 -33.31 47.02 5.33
C ASN A 154 -33.97 48.09 6.24
N ASN A 155 -33.49 48.21 7.47
CA ASN A 155 -34.00 49.14 8.47
C ASN A 155 -33.49 50.59 8.29
N GLU A 156 -32.39 50.82 7.59
CA GLU A 156 -31.89 52.17 7.26
C GLU A 156 -32.79 52.82 6.20
N ARG A 157 -33.35 52.02 5.30
CA ARG A 157 -34.25 52.50 4.23
C ARG A 157 -35.66 52.78 4.71
N HIS A 158 -36.17 51.99 5.65
CA HIS A 158 -37.58 52.01 6.06
C HIS A 158 -37.79 52.49 7.50
N GLY A 159 -36.73 52.60 8.31
CA GLY A 159 -36.84 52.72 9.75
C GLY A 159 -37.18 51.38 10.42
N VAL A 160 -36.76 51.21 11.67
CA VAL A 160 -36.84 49.92 12.40
C VAL A 160 -38.27 49.36 12.46
N GLN A 161 -39.26 50.22 12.75
CA GLN A 161 -40.64 49.77 12.91
C GLN A 161 -41.25 49.32 11.58
N GLN A 162 -41.10 50.12 10.52
CA GLN A 162 -41.66 49.76 9.21
C GLN A 162 -40.98 48.52 8.62
N ALA A 163 -39.66 48.38 8.78
CA ALA A 163 -38.93 47.19 8.33
C ALA A 163 -39.43 45.93 9.06
N ARG A 164 -39.73 46.03 10.35
CA ARG A 164 -40.32 44.94 11.13
C ARG A 164 -41.73 44.58 10.66
N ASP A 165 -42.59 45.57 10.46
CA ASP A 165 -43.97 45.34 10.01
C ASP A 165 -44.00 44.67 8.62
N LEU A 166 -43.10 45.10 7.71
CA LEU A 166 -42.91 44.48 6.40
C LEU A 166 -42.43 43.03 6.50
N ALA A 167 -41.46 42.75 7.39
CA ALA A 167 -40.95 41.41 7.61
C ALA A 167 -42.02 40.46 8.20
N GLU A 168 -42.79 40.93 9.20
CA GLU A 168 -43.86 40.15 9.82
C GLU A 168 -44.99 39.85 8.83
N LYS A 169 -45.39 40.83 8.02
CA LYS A 169 -46.36 40.63 6.94
C LYS A 169 -45.84 39.62 5.92
N LYS A 170 -44.61 39.80 5.41
CA LYS A 170 -44.06 38.90 4.39
C LYS A 170 -43.89 37.48 4.91
N ARG A 171 -43.50 37.29 6.16
CA ARG A 171 -43.44 35.97 6.80
C ARG A 171 -44.82 35.29 6.80
N LYS A 172 -45.88 36.04 7.11
CA LYS A 172 -47.24 35.51 7.09
C LYS A 172 -47.66 35.11 5.67
N ASP A 173 -47.44 35.98 4.69
CA ASP A 173 -47.76 35.71 3.28
C ASP A 173 -47.02 34.45 2.78
N LEU A 174 -45.71 34.33 3.04
CA LEU A 174 -44.91 33.16 2.62
C LEU A 174 -45.37 31.85 3.27
N ASN A 175 -45.81 31.91 4.54
CA ASN A 175 -46.34 30.74 5.24
C ASN A 175 -47.74 30.34 4.75
N GLU A 176 -48.60 31.32 4.43
CA GLU A 176 -49.94 31.08 3.88
C GLU A 176 -49.88 30.54 2.45
N GLU A 177 -48.94 31.03 1.64
CA GLU A 177 -48.68 30.55 0.28
C GLU A 177 -47.93 29.20 0.24
N GLY A 178 -47.43 28.72 1.38
CA GLY A 178 -46.70 27.44 1.47
C GLY A 178 -45.40 27.44 0.67
N VAL A 179 -44.71 28.59 0.59
CA VAL A 179 -43.53 28.74 -0.25
C VAL A 179 -42.38 27.86 0.27
N PRO A 180 -41.80 26.97 -0.56
CA PRO A 180 -40.67 26.14 -0.16
C PRO A 180 -39.40 26.99 -0.01
N PHE A 181 -38.37 26.45 0.67
CA PHE A 181 -37.13 27.18 0.92
C PHE A 181 -36.46 27.75 -0.35
N THR A 182 -36.65 27.09 -1.50
CA THR A 182 -36.12 27.51 -2.81
C THR A 182 -36.93 28.61 -3.50
N GLY A 183 -38.17 28.86 -3.05
CA GLY A 183 -39.11 29.78 -3.69
C GLY A 183 -39.22 31.14 -3.00
N ALA A 184 -38.53 31.34 -1.87
CA ALA A 184 -38.61 32.61 -1.16
C ALA A 184 -37.87 33.71 -1.94
N PRO A 185 -38.41 34.94 -1.96
CA PRO A 185 -37.77 36.07 -2.64
C PRO A 185 -36.46 36.45 -1.93
N GLY A 186 -35.44 36.76 -2.75
CA GLY A 186 -34.16 37.33 -2.31
C GLY A 186 -34.22 38.83 -2.11
#